data_AF-A0A3B0U3V2-F1
#
_entry.id   AF-A0A3B0U3V2-F1
#
_cell.length_a   1.000
_cell.length_b   1.000
_cell.length_c   1.000
_cell.angle_alpha   90.00
_cell.angle_beta   90.00
_cell.angle_gamma   90.00
#
_symmetry.space_group_name_H-M   'P 1'
#
loop_
_entity.id
_entity.type
_entity.pdbx_description
1 polymer ?
#
loop_
_entity_poly.entity_id
_entity_poly.type
_entity_poly.pdbx_seq_one_letter_code
_entity_poly.pdbx_strand_id
1 'polypeptide(L)' 'KDGKVTITLPDVADGAIADMDLPMVDISFAKLILSDRLLEEARIEQENSPIVDDPEITTIDDADLTEQNLEKPKTSKN' A
#
# COMPACT_ATOMS: atom_id res chain seq x y z
N LYS A 1 4.52 -21.26 -6.10
CA LYS A 1 5.03 -19.87 -6.24
C LYS A 1 6.09 -19.70 -5.16
N ASP A 2 7.35 -19.77 -5.56
CA ASP A 2 8.50 -20.14 -4.72
C ASP A 2 9.03 -19.03 -3.82
N GLY A 3 8.20 -18.48 -2.92
CA GLY A 3 8.62 -17.77 -1.70
C GLY A 3 9.75 -16.73 -1.85
N LYS A 4 9.85 -16.07 -3.01
CA LYS A 4 10.92 -15.14 -3.37
C LYS A 4 10.31 -13.86 -3.93
N VAL A 5 11.00 -12.75 -3.74
CA VAL A 5 10.68 -11.45 -4.33
C VAL A 5 11.90 -11.00 -5.12
N THR A 6 11.66 -10.48 -6.32
CA THR A 6 12.69 -9.90 -7.17
C THR A 6 12.72 -8.39 -6.94
N ILE A 7 13.90 -7.83 -6.66
CA ILE A 7 14.15 -6.39 -6.58
C ILE A 7 15.04 -5.97 -7.74
N THR A 8 14.66 -4.91 -8.43
CA THR A 8 15.45 -4.32 -9.52
C THR A 8 16.20 -3.10 -9.00
N LEU A 9 17.53 -3.12 -9.16
CA LEU A 9 18.39 -2.01 -8.76
C LEU A 9 18.41 -0.92 -9.86
N PRO A 10 18.23 0.36 -9.51
CA PRO A 10 18.10 1.44 -10.50
C PRO A 10 19.41 1.83 -11.19
N ASP A 11 20.55 1.69 -10.51
CA ASP A 11 21.86 2.19 -10.97
C ASP A 11 22.91 1.06 -11.09
N VAL A 12 22.59 -0.01 -11.81
CA VAL A 12 23.58 -1.06 -12.13
C VAL A 12 24.44 -0.67 -13.32
N ALA A 13 25.73 -1.00 -13.25
CA ALA A 13 26.68 -0.78 -14.35
C ALA A 13 26.26 -1.56 -15.60
N ASP A 14 26.59 -1.02 -16.79
CA ASP A 14 26.27 -1.67 -18.06
C ASP A 14 26.82 -3.10 -18.11
N GLY A 15 25.91 -4.06 -18.35
CA GLY A 15 26.22 -5.49 -18.40
C GLY A 15 26.14 -6.22 -17.05
N ALA A 16 25.86 -5.52 -15.94
CA ALA A 16 25.57 -6.15 -14.65
C ALA A 16 24.10 -6.56 -14.53
N ILE A 17 23.85 -7.56 -13.68
CA ILE A 17 22.49 -8.07 -13.42
C ILE A 17 21.77 -7.10 -12.48
N ALA A 18 20.69 -6.49 -12.96
CA ALA A 18 19.86 -5.53 -12.21
C ALA A 18 18.92 -6.21 -11.21
N ASP A 19 18.46 -7.41 -11.55
CA ASP A 19 17.41 -8.13 -10.82
C ASP A 19 18.03 -9.08 -9.79
N MET A 20 17.66 -8.90 -8.53
CA MET A 20 18.09 -9.78 -7.44
C MET A 20 16.89 -10.48 -6.81
N ASP A 21 16.94 -11.81 -6.77
CA ASP A 21 15.94 -12.63 -6.10
C ASP A 21 16.28 -12.80 -4.62
N LEU A 22 15.41 -12.27 -3.75
CA LEU A 22 15.51 -12.41 -2.30
C LEU A 22 14.48 -13.41 -1.77
N PRO A 23 14.88 -14.35 -0.90
CA PRO A 23 13.95 -15.16 -0.12
C PRO A 23 13.00 -14.29 0.72
N MET A 24 11.71 -14.63 0.80
CA MET A 24 10.75 -13.89 1.64
C MET A 24 11.13 -13.84 3.12
N VAL A 25 11.89 -14.84 3.61
CA VAL A 25 12.42 -14.85 4.99
C VAL A 25 13.40 -13.72 5.27
N ASP A 26 14.09 -13.22 4.25
CA ASP A 26 15.06 -12.12 4.41
C ASP A 26 14.36 -10.76 4.38
N ILE A 27 13.16 -10.69 3.79
CA ILE A 27 12.33 -9.48 3.72
C ILE A 27 11.68 -9.17 5.06
N SER A 28 11.49 -10.14 5.96
CA SER A 28 10.89 -9.85 7.29
C SER A 28 11.71 -8.86 8.11
N PHE A 29 13.00 -8.68 7.78
CA PHE A 29 13.89 -7.71 8.40
C PHE A 29 14.05 -6.42 7.57
N ALA A 30 13.45 -6.35 6.39
CA ALA A 30 13.49 -5.16 5.56
C ALA A 30 12.60 -4.06 6.16
N LYS A 31 13.15 -2.85 6.26
CA LYS A 31 12.40 -1.66 6.68
C LYS A 31 11.99 -0.89 5.43
N LEU A 32 10.70 -0.62 5.28
CA LEU A 32 10.21 0.34 4.30
C LEU A 32 10.65 1.74 4.76
N ILE A 33 11.47 2.41 3.95
CA ILE A 33 11.82 3.82 4.14
C ILE A 33 10.99 4.61 3.14
N LEU A 34 10.02 5.36 3.67
CA LEU A 34 9.22 6.28 2.88
C LEU A 34 10.11 7.46 2.50
N SER A 35 10.63 7.45 1.27
CA SER A 35 11.38 8.58 0.72
C SER A 35 10.42 9.67 0.25
N ASP A 36 10.90 10.90 0.14
CA ASP A 36 10.10 12.03 -0.36
C ASP A 36 9.50 11.74 -1.75
N ARG A 37 10.23 10.99 -2.58
CA ARG A 37 9.74 10.52 -3.87
C ARG A 37 8.58 9.53 -3.73
N LEU A 38 8.70 8.53 -2.86
CA LEU A 38 7.64 7.55 -2.63
C LEU A 38 6.39 8.21 -2.02
N LEU A 39 6.59 9.22 -1.17
CA LEU A 39 5.51 10.06 -0.63
C LEU A 39 4.78 10.82 -1.74
N GLU A 40 5.52 11.43 -2.66
CA GLU A 40 4.92 12.18 -3.76
C GLU A 40 4.20 11.27 -4.76
N GLU A 41 4.78 10.12 -5.10
CA GLU A 41 4.13 9.11 -5.95
C GLU A 41 2.83 8.59 -5.32
N ALA A 42 2.85 8.29 -4.01
CA ALA A 42 1.65 7.88 -3.28
C ALA A 42 0.59 8.98 -3.23
N ARG A 43 0.99 10.25 -3.06
CA ARG A 43 0.08 11.40 -3.09
C ARG A 43 -0.62 11.52 -4.45
N ILE A 44 0.14 11.42 -5.54
CA ILE A 44 -0.40 11.47 -6.90
C ILE A 44 -1.35 10.30 -7.15
N GLU A 45 -1.00 9.08 -6.73
CA GLU A 45 -1.86 7.91 -6.88
C GLU A 45 -3.19 8.08 -6.14
N GLN A 46 -3.16 8.58 -4.91
CA GLN A 46 -4.37 8.84 -4.12
C GLN A 46 -5.25 9.93 -4.73
N GLU A 47 -4.65 11.03 -5.20
CA GLU A 47 -5.37 12.15 -5.83
C GLU A 47 -6.08 11.72 -7.13
N ASN A 48 -5.52 10.75 -7.86
CA ASN A 48 -6.11 10.23 -9.10
C ASN A 48 -6.97 8.97 -8.89
N SER A 49 -7.18 8.54 -7.64
CA SER A 49 -7.92 7.32 -7.36
C SER A 49 -9.43 7.56 -7.50
N PRO A 50 -10.15 6.78 -8.32
CA PRO A 50 -11.59 6.92 -8.49
C PRO A 50 -12.40 6.56 -7.23
N ILE A 51 -11.75 5.98 -6.21
CA ILE A 51 -12.38 5.60 -4.93
C ILE A 51 -12.87 6.81 -4.13
N VAL A 52 -12.29 8.00 -4.40
CA VAL A 52 -12.67 9.25 -3.70
C VAL A 52 -14.01 9.80 -4.22
N ASP A 53 -14.40 9.42 -5.44
CA ASP A 53 -15.66 9.84 -6.09
C ASP A 53 -16.73 8.73 -6.10
N ASP A 54 -16.63 7.73 -5.22
CA ASP A 54 -17.64 6.67 -5.13
C ASP A 54 -18.94 7.24 -4.53
N PRO A 55 -20.06 7.28 -5.28
CA PRO A 55 -21.32 7.82 -4.79
C PRO A 55 -21.94 7.01 -3.64
N GLU A 56 -21.47 5.78 -3.39
CA GLU A 56 -21.91 4.94 -2.27
C GLU A 56 -21.07 5.17 -1.00
N ILE A 57 -19.93 5.85 -1.09
CA ILE A 57 -19.03 6.12 0.04
C ILE A 57 -19.09 7.62 0.36
N THR A 58 -19.40 7.95 1.62
CA THR A 58 -19.44 9.33 2.11
C THR A 58 -18.46 9.51 3.27
N THR A 59 -17.58 10.51 3.18
CA THR A 59 -16.75 10.94 4.31
C THR A 59 -17.66 11.56 5.37
N ILE A 60 -17.69 10.96 6.56
CA ILE A 60 -18.38 11.51 7.73
C ILE A 60 -17.34 12.33 8.50
N ASP A 61 -17.58 13.62 8.69
CA ASP A 61 -16.73 14.45 9.54
C ASP A 61 -16.79 13.95 10.99
N ASP A 62 -15.68 14.07 11.72
CA ASP A 62 -15.63 13.62 13.13
C ASP A 62 -16.67 14.33 14.01
N ALA A 63 -17.15 15.51 13.60
CA ALA A 63 -18.23 16.25 14.25
C ALA A 63 -19.63 15.62 14.06
N ASP A 64 -19.81 14.80 13.01
CA ASP A 64 -21.05 14.12 12.63
C ASP A 64 -21.12 12.66 13.12
N LEU A 65 -20.05 12.17 13.77
CA LEU A 65 -20.01 10.86 14.41
C LEU A 65 -20.89 10.84 15.66
N THR A 66 -22.13 10.35 15.51
CA THR A 66 -22.99 9.96 16.63
C THR A 66 -22.92 8.45 16.86
N GLU A 67 -23.18 7.97 18.09
CA GLU A 67 -23.12 6.54 18.46
C GLU A 67 -24.01 5.62 17.59
N GLN A 68 -24.95 6.20 16.82
CA GLN A 68 -25.85 5.46 15.93
C GLN A 68 -25.22 5.07 14.59
N ASN A 69 -24.09 5.66 14.19
CA ASN A 69 -23.43 5.43 12.91
C ASN A 69 -22.34 4.33 12.93
N LEU A 70 -22.07 3.71 14.09
CA LEU A 70 -21.16 2.57 14.19
C LEU A 70 -21.90 1.26 13.87
N GLU A 71 -22.11 0.97 12.57
CA GLU A 71 -22.48 -0.39 12.17
C GLU A 71 -21.32 -1.35 12.49
N LYS A 72 -21.50 -2.16 13.55
CA LYS A 72 -20.55 -3.21 13.90
C LYS A 72 -20.38 -4.15 12.70
N PRO A 73 -19.14 -4.54 12.33
CA PRO A 73 -18.92 -5.47 11.24
C PRO A 73 -19.65 -6.78 11.55
N LYS A 74 -20.48 -7.24 10.61
CA LYS A 74 -21.20 -8.52 10.69
C LYS A 74 -20.16 -9.63 10.82
N THR A 75 -20.00 -10.17 12.02
CA THR A 75 -19.25 -11.41 12.23
C THR A 75 -20.07 -12.55 11.64
N SER A 76 -19.72 -12.94 10.40
CA SER A 76 -20.23 -14.16 9.78
C SER A 76 -19.63 -15.34 10.55
N LYS A 77 -20.42 -15.97 11.42
CA LYS A 77 -20.13 -17.28 11.99
C LYS A 77 -20.55 -18.35 10.98
N ASN A 78 -19.60 -19.10 10.47
CA ASN A 78 -19.81 -20.49 10.05
C ASN A 78 -19.09 -21.40 11.04
#